data_AF-A0A5A9PIJ6-F1
#
_entry.id   AF-A0A5A9PIJ6-F1
#
_cell.length_a   1.000
_cell.length_b   1.000
_cell.length_c   1.000
_cell.angle_alpha   90.00
_cell.angle_beta   90.00
_cell.angle_gamma   90.00
#
_symmetry.space_group_name_H-M   'P 1'
#
loop_
_entity.id
_entity.type
_entity.pdbx_description
1 polymer ?
#
loop_
_entity_poly.entity_id
_entity_poly.type
_entity_poly.pdbx_seq_one_letter_code
_entity_poly.pdbx_strand_id
1 'polypeptide(L)'
;MAIIRRYRLPRGQIAQLLNSIGPQLMRATRRNFALSPEIQLLSALRFYATGSFLQLLGDGLGLSKASVSRAVQAVTNALLPLAVEHIQFPASRQDITEIQQYFLTHHHIPQVIGVIDGTLIPILTPSVDGHVYICRKGYAAINCQVICDHKALITDIVARWPGSTHDSFMFTNSSVGQEAQNLQGQWRLLGDSGYPLRPYLFTPVANPMNNRETNFNEAHRVARSIVERTIGRWKMRFRPIHQSSGGLLFAPQKCCAVIIVTAMQHNIAVQMRVPLLNREDDEEVEEEDVEDEDGMGPHGQPRNAQYMAGFRARQQVIDRFF
;
A
#
# COMPACT_ATOMS: atom_id res chain seq x y z
N MET A 1 -4.48 25.07 -8.46
CA MET A 1 -3.38 24.50 -7.63
C MET A 1 -3.62 24.58 -6.12
N ALA A 2 -4.17 25.66 -5.56
CA ALA A 2 -4.36 25.79 -4.10
C ALA A 2 -5.17 24.65 -3.42
N ILE A 3 -6.26 24.19 -4.05
CA ILE A 3 -7.11 23.10 -3.52
C ILE A 3 -6.34 21.78 -3.46
N ILE A 4 -5.64 21.41 -4.54
CA ILE A 4 -4.82 20.19 -4.59
C ILE A 4 -3.70 20.24 -3.54
N ARG A 5 -3.08 21.42 -3.33
CA ARG A 5 -2.10 21.61 -2.25
C ARG A 5 -2.68 21.43 -0.85
N ARG A 6 -3.97 21.67 -0.67
CA ARG A 6 -4.61 21.54 0.64
C ARG A 6 -5.17 20.16 0.92
N TYR A 7 -5.70 19.48 -0.10
CA TYR A 7 -6.53 18.28 0.06
C TYR A 7 -6.07 17.09 -0.81
N ARG A 8 -5.00 17.24 -1.59
CA ARG A 8 -4.43 16.23 -2.51
C ARG A 8 -5.34 15.78 -3.66
N LEU A 9 -6.56 16.33 -3.73
CA LEU A 9 -7.55 16.06 -4.76
C LEU A 9 -8.04 17.36 -5.42
N PRO A 10 -8.45 17.31 -6.70
CA PRO A 10 -9.07 18.44 -7.37
C PRO A 10 -10.50 18.69 -6.86
N ARG A 11 -11.00 19.92 -7.07
CA ARG A 11 -12.34 20.34 -6.61
C ARG A 11 -13.46 19.44 -7.10
N GLY A 12 -13.40 19.01 -8.37
CA GLY A 12 -14.40 18.12 -8.97
C GLY A 12 -14.49 16.79 -8.23
N GLN A 13 -13.35 16.18 -7.92
CA GLN A 13 -13.31 14.93 -7.16
C GLN A 13 -13.83 15.10 -5.73
N ILE A 14 -13.49 16.20 -5.06
CA ILE A 14 -14.00 16.48 -3.71
C ILE A 14 -15.53 16.60 -3.74
N ALA A 15 -16.10 17.26 -4.75
CA ALA A 15 -17.55 17.35 -4.91
C ALA A 15 -18.20 15.98 -5.19
N GLN A 16 -17.56 15.13 -6.00
CA GLN A 16 -18.03 13.76 -6.23
C GLN A 16 -18.01 12.93 -4.95
N LEU A 17 -16.92 12.95 -4.18
CA LEU A 17 -16.85 12.25 -2.89
C LEU A 17 -17.95 12.75 -1.94
N LEU A 18 -18.15 14.07 -1.86
CA LEU A 18 -19.20 14.67 -1.04
C LEU A 18 -20.60 14.17 -1.45
N ASN A 19 -20.88 14.07 -2.75
CA ASN A 19 -22.16 13.56 -3.22
C ASN A 19 -22.35 12.08 -2.83
N SER A 20 -21.29 11.26 -2.92
CA SER A 20 -21.34 9.83 -2.59
C SER A 20 -21.53 9.57 -1.09
N ILE A 21 -20.84 10.31 -0.21
CA ILE A 21 -20.87 10.03 1.24
C ILE A 21 -21.70 11.01 2.05
N GLY A 22 -22.09 12.15 1.47
CA GLY A 22 -22.79 13.24 2.14
C GLY A 22 -24.01 12.80 2.95
N PRO A 23 -24.91 11.97 2.39
CA PRO A 23 -26.06 11.45 3.13
C PRO A 23 -25.70 10.68 4.41
N GLN A 24 -24.57 9.96 4.42
CA GLN A 24 -24.09 9.20 5.58
C GLN A 24 -23.47 10.09 6.66
N LEU A 25 -22.99 11.28 6.27
CA LEU A 25 -22.38 12.25 7.19
C LEU A 25 -23.41 13.20 7.82
N MET A 26 -24.64 13.24 7.29
CA MET A 26 -25.73 14.01 7.87
C MET A 26 -26.12 13.42 9.23
N ARG A 27 -26.22 14.27 10.24
CA ARG A 27 -26.64 13.87 11.58
C ARG A 27 -28.05 14.37 11.82
N ALA A 28 -28.99 13.46 12.08
CA ALA A 28 -30.29 13.82 12.62
C ALA A 28 -30.11 14.29 14.08
N THR A 29 -29.88 15.60 14.26
CA THR A 29 -29.66 16.17 15.59
C THR A 29 -30.37 17.50 15.74
N ARG A 30 -30.94 17.73 16.92
CA ARG A 30 -31.54 19.01 17.34
C ARG A 30 -30.48 20.00 17.87
N ARG A 31 -29.18 19.71 17.73
CA ARG A 31 -28.09 20.58 18.17
C ARG A 31 -27.87 21.69 17.13
N ASN A 32 -27.81 22.94 17.59
CA ASN A 32 -27.68 24.14 16.74
C ASN A 32 -26.35 24.26 15.94
N PHE A 33 -25.39 23.34 16.10
CA PHE A 33 -24.05 23.43 15.50
C PHE A 33 -23.48 22.07 15.03
N ALA A 34 -24.32 21.25 14.40
CA ALA A 34 -23.82 20.04 13.75
C ALA A 34 -22.90 20.40 12.58
N LEU A 35 -21.74 19.74 12.47
CA LEU A 35 -20.86 19.94 11.32
C LEU A 35 -21.55 19.45 10.05
N SER A 36 -21.54 20.29 9.01
CA SER A 36 -22.05 19.90 7.71
C SER A 36 -21.19 18.77 7.12
N PRO A 37 -21.74 17.94 6.22
CA PRO A 37 -20.96 16.93 5.48
C PRO A 37 -19.71 17.51 4.80
N GLU A 38 -19.80 18.72 4.25
CA GLU A 38 -18.70 19.45 3.62
C GLU A 38 -17.57 19.69 4.61
N ILE A 39 -17.87 20.25 5.79
CA ILE A 39 -16.86 20.55 6.80
C ILE A 39 -16.24 19.25 7.32
N GLN A 40 -17.04 18.19 7.50
CA GLN A 40 -16.53 16.89 7.91
C GLN A 40 -15.54 16.33 6.87
N LEU A 41 -15.94 16.30 5.59
CA LEU A 41 -15.09 15.83 4.49
C LEU A 41 -13.81 16.66 4.36
N LEU A 42 -13.90 17.98 4.31
CA LEU A 42 -12.73 18.84 4.17
C LEU A 42 -11.78 18.72 5.36
N SER A 43 -12.30 18.52 6.58
CA SER A 43 -11.47 18.25 7.76
C SER A 43 -10.69 16.94 7.63
N ALA A 44 -11.36 15.88 7.16
CA ALA A 44 -10.73 14.58 6.97
C ALA A 44 -9.70 14.59 5.83
N LEU A 45 -10.03 15.16 4.68
CA LEU A 45 -9.09 15.33 3.56
C LEU A 45 -7.87 16.16 3.97
N ARG A 46 -8.08 17.20 4.79
CA ARG A 46 -6.99 18.01 5.31
C ARG A 46 -6.07 17.19 6.22
N PHE A 47 -6.64 16.37 7.11
CA PHE A 47 -5.87 15.43 7.92
C PHE A 47 -5.08 14.46 7.05
N TYR A 48 -5.70 13.79 6.08
CA TYR A 48 -5.01 12.86 5.18
C TYR A 48 -3.88 13.53 4.40
N ALA A 49 -4.04 14.79 4.00
CA ALA A 49 -3.03 15.52 3.25
C ALA A 49 -1.80 15.92 4.07
N THR A 50 -1.97 16.24 5.37
CA THR A 50 -0.92 16.89 6.17
C THR A 50 -0.38 16.06 7.32
N GLY A 51 -1.11 15.05 7.81
CA GLY A 51 -0.70 14.34 9.03
C GLY A 51 -0.70 15.22 10.28
N SER A 52 -1.24 16.44 10.20
CA SER A 52 -1.15 17.42 11.28
C SER A 52 -1.93 16.95 12.51
N PHE A 53 -1.43 17.35 13.68
CA PHE A 53 -2.16 17.19 14.92
C PHE A 53 -3.57 17.76 14.80
N LEU A 54 -4.56 16.97 15.21
CA LEU A 54 -5.98 17.30 15.07
C LEU A 54 -6.37 18.61 15.76
N GLN A 55 -5.61 19.03 16.77
CA GLN A 55 -5.79 20.32 17.44
C GLN A 55 -5.47 21.48 16.50
N LEU A 56 -4.32 21.46 15.83
CA LEU A 56 -3.91 22.50 14.89
C LEU A 56 -4.84 22.59 13.68
N LEU A 57 -5.39 21.45 13.24
CA LEU A 57 -6.46 21.41 12.24
C LEU A 57 -7.76 22.02 12.75
N GLY A 58 -8.09 21.76 14.01
CA GLY A 58 -9.25 22.31 14.69
C GLY A 58 -9.17 23.83 14.78
N ASP A 59 -8.05 24.36 15.27
CA ASP A 59 -7.82 25.80 15.43
C ASP A 59 -7.98 26.55 14.10
N GLY A 60 -7.46 25.99 13.00
CA GLY A 60 -7.59 26.57 11.65
C GLY A 60 -9.02 26.53 11.07
N LEU A 61 -9.92 25.75 11.65
CA LEU A 61 -11.32 25.60 11.21
C LEU A 61 -12.33 26.09 12.26
N GLY A 62 -11.87 26.57 13.43
CA GLY A 62 -12.74 26.91 14.57
C GLY A 62 -13.43 25.69 15.20
N LEU A 63 -12.79 24.51 15.14
CA LEU A 63 -13.33 23.24 15.63
C LEU A 63 -12.54 22.69 16.82
N SER A 64 -13.21 22.02 17.75
CA SER A 64 -12.49 21.27 18.79
C SER A 64 -11.79 20.04 18.21
N LYS A 65 -10.65 19.66 18.80
CA LYS A 65 -9.92 18.41 18.51
C LYS A 65 -10.86 17.19 18.43
N ALA A 66 -11.81 17.10 19.36
CA ALA A 66 -12.78 16.01 19.41
C ALA A 66 -13.73 16.02 18.20
N SER A 67 -14.15 17.19 17.73
CA SER A 67 -14.98 17.32 16.54
C SER A 67 -14.23 16.93 15.26
N VAL A 68 -12.96 17.34 15.11
CA VAL A 68 -12.11 16.90 13.99
C VAL A 68 -11.90 15.39 14.02
N SER A 69 -11.58 14.81 15.19
CA SER A 69 -11.37 13.35 15.32
C SER A 69 -12.62 12.55 14.91
N ARG A 70 -13.81 13.01 15.30
CA ARG A 70 -15.10 12.40 14.91
C ARG A 70 -15.39 12.59 13.42
N ALA A 71 -15.04 13.74 12.84
CA ALA A 71 -15.18 13.97 11.41
C ALA A 71 -14.29 13.03 10.60
N VAL A 72 -13.00 12.90 10.96
CA VAL A 72 -12.07 11.94 10.35
C VAL A 72 -12.62 10.53 10.45
N GLN A 73 -13.13 10.11 11.62
CA GLN A 73 -13.72 8.78 11.76
C GLN A 73 -14.93 8.56 10.85
N ALA A 74 -15.88 9.50 10.85
CA ALA A 74 -17.11 9.38 10.08
C ALA A 74 -16.82 9.33 8.58
N VAL A 75 -15.92 10.19 8.10
CA VAL A 75 -15.51 10.23 6.70
C VAL A 75 -14.72 8.98 6.31
N THR A 76 -13.76 8.54 7.13
CA THR A 76 -13.02 7.28 6.86
C THR A 76 -14.00 6.12 6.73
N ASN A 77 -14.96 5.99 7.65
CA ASN A 77 -15.94 4.89 7.61
C ASN A 77 -16.85 4.96 6.39
N ALA A 78 -17.27 6.16 5.97
CA ALA A 78 -18.12 6.33 4.80
C ALA A 78 -17.38 6.12 3.47
N LEU A 79 -16.08 6.38 3.44
CA LEU A 79 -15.23 6.15 2.26
C LEU A 79 -14.76 4.70 2.13
N LEU A 80 -14.65 3.95 3.24
CA LEU A 80 -14.10 2.60 3.23
C LEU A 80 -14.81 1.63 2.26
N PRO A 81 -16.16 1.61 2.15
CA PRO A 81 -16.86 0.78 1.17
C PRO A 81 -16.52 1.13 -0.28
N LEU A 82 -16.25 2.41 -0.57
CA LEU A 82 -15.89 2.87 -1.91
C LEU A 82 -14.48 2.42 -2.33
N ALA A 83 -13.62 2.02 -1.37
CA ALA A 83 -12.26 1.58 -1.68
C ALA A 83 -12.23 0.35 -2.60
N VAL A 84 -13.24 -0.53 -2.51
CA VAL A 84 -13.36 -1.75 -3.33
C VAL A 84 -13.58 -1.43 -4.81
N GLU A 85 -14.12 -0.26 -5.14
CA GLU A 85 -14.32 0.19 -6.52
C GLU A 85 -13.04 0.75 -7.15
N HIS A 86 -12.07 1.13 -6.32
CA HIS A 86 -10.84 1.80 -6.74
C HIS A 86 -9.57 0.97 -6.55
N ILE A 87 -9.62 -0.09 -5.73
CA ILE A 87 -8.53 -1.04 -5.50
C ILE A 87 -9.04 -2.40 -5.92
N GLN A 88 -8.73 -2.76 -7.17
CA GLN A 88 -9.22 -3.99 -7.78
C GLN A 88 -8.06 -4.79 -8.33
N PHE A 89 -8.01 -6.06 -7.94
CA PHE A 89 -7.04 -6.99 -8.48
C PHE A 89 -7.40 -7.29 -9.94
N PRO A 90 -6.41 -7.42 -10.85
CA PRO A 90 -6.70 -7.61 -12.28
C PRO A 90 -7.52 -8.89 -12.51
N ALA A 91 -8.76 -8.73 -12.95
CA ALA A 91 -9.68 -9.84 -13.21
C ALA A 91 -10.10 -9.92 -14.70
N SER A 92 -10.11 -8.78 -15.40
CA SER A 92 -10.47 -8.77 -16.82
C SER A 92 -9.32 -9.31 -17.67
N ARG A 93 -9.64 -10.07 -18.72
CA ARG A 93 -8.64 -10.59 -19.66
C ARG A 93 -7.85 -9.45 -20.31
N GLN A 94 -8.49 -8.30 -20.54
CA GLN A 94 -7.85 -7.13 -21.11
C GLN A 94 -6.78 -6.56 -20.17
N ASP A 95 -7.11 -6.32 -18.89
CA ASP A 95 -6.17 -5.78 -17.92
C ASP A 95 -5.00 -6.74 -17.69
N ILE A 96 -5.29 -8.04 -17.52
CA ILE A 96 -4.26 -9.07 -17.36
C ILE A 96 -3.31 -9.08 -18.56
N THR A 97 -3.85 -9.05 -19.79
CA THR A 97 -3.02 -9.08 -21.01
C THR A 97 -2.16 -7.83 -21.12
N GLU A 98 -2.71 -6.65 -20.81
CA GLU A 98 -1.97 -5.39 -20.85
C GLU A 98 -0.78 -5.42 -19.87
N ILE A 99 -1.02 -5.82 -18.62
CA ILE A 99 0.03 -5.86 -17.59
C ILE A 99 1.10 -6.90 -17.96
N GLN A 100 0.69 -8.10 -18.39
CA GLN A 100 1.63 -9.15 -18.80
C GLN A 100 2.49 -8.72 -19.99
N GLN A 101 1.91 -8.03 -20.97
CA GLN A 101 2.66 -7.53 -22.12
C GLN A 101 3.67 -6.46 -21.71
N TYR A 102 3.32 -5.56 -20.78
CA TYR A 102 4.24 -4.57 -20.26
C TYR A 102 5.48 -5.22 -19.65
N PHE A 103 5.29 -6.15 -18.71
CA PHE A 103 6.42 -6.79 -18.00
C PHE A 103 7.26 -7.69 -18.91
N LEU A 104 6.63 -8.38 -19.87
CA LEU A 104 7.36 -9.15 -20.86
C LEU A 104 8.24 -8.25 -21.76
N THR A 105 7.71 -7.10 -22.19
CA THR A 105 8.41 -6.20 -23.12
C THR A 105 9.55 -5.43 -22.44
N HIS A 106 9.34 -4.97 -21.20
CA HIS A 106 10.29 -4.07 -20.52
C HIS A 106 11.23 -4.80 -19.56
N HIS A 107 10.85 -5.98 -19.07
CA HIS A 107 11.62 -6.70 -18.04
C HIS A 107 11.90 -8.15 -18.45
N HIS A 108 11.42 -8.63 -19.60
CA HIS A 108 11.61 -10.02 -20.05
C HIS A 108 11.04 -11.09 -19.12
N ILE A 109 10.13 -10.73 -18.20
CA ILE A 109 9.49 -11.69 -17.28
C ILE A 109 8.02 -11.89 -17.69
N PRO A 110 7.65 -13.09 -18.18
CA PRO A 110 6.31 -13.36 -18.68
C PRO A 110 5.29 -13.57 -17.57
N GLN A 111 4.01 -13.33 -17.90
CA GLN A 111 2.84 -13.60 -17.07
C GLN A 111 2.78 -12.80 -15.75
N VAL A 112 3.59 -11.75 -15.58
CA VAL A 112 3.52 -10.88 -14.41
C VAL A 112 2.26 -10.02 -14.48
N ILE A 113 1.49 -9.99 -13.39
CA ILE A 113 0.28 -9.16 -13.26
C ILE A 113 0.41 -8.08 -12.18
N GLY A 114 1.54 -8.05 -11.48
CA GLY A 114 1.81 -7.05 -10.45
C GLY A 114 3.13 -7.29 -9.74
N VAL A 115 3.56 -6.26 -9.02
CA VAL A 115 4.70 -6.26 -8.12
C VAL A 115 4.18 -6.09 -6.69
N ILE A 116 4.70 -6.85 -5.74
CA ILE A 116 4.22 -6.91 -4.35
C ILE A 116 5.29 -6.46 -3.38
N ASP A 117 4.91 -5.71 -2.36
CA ASP A 117 5.83 -5.29 -1.30
C ASP A 117 5.15 -5.08 0.04
N GLY A 118 5.93 -5.21 1.11
CA GLY A 118 5.53 -4.83 2.46
C GLY A 118 5.89 -3.37 2.76
N THR A 119 5.13 -2.74 3.66
CA THR A 119 5.50 -1.44 4.22
C THR A 119 4.99 -1.30 5.64
N LEU A 120 5.85 -0.80 6.52
CA LEU A 120 5.51 -0.47 7.89
C LEU A 120 4.91 0.94 7.96
N ILE A 121 3.73 1.05 8.57
CA ILE A 121 3.03 2.32 8.79
C ILE A 121 3.00 2.59 10.30
N PRO A 122 3.73 3.61 10.79
CA PRO A 122 3.83 3.88 12.22
C PRO A 122 2.48 4.23 12.84
N ILE A 123 2.24 3.69 14.03
CA ILE A 123 1.05 3.97 14.84
C ILE A 123 1.44 4.31 16.27
N LEU A 124 0.51 4.90 17.02
CA LEU A 124 0.62 4.95 18.46
C LEU A 124 0.61 3.51 19.01
N THR A 125 1.58 3.17 19.86
CA THR A 125 1.63 1.87 20.53
C THR A 125 0.31 1.60 21.25
N PRO A 126 -0.42 0.53 20.88
CA PRO A 126 -1.67 0.18 21.54
C PRO A 126 -1.44 -0.16 23.01
N SER A 127 -2.39 0.22 23.87
CA SER A 127 -2.34 -0.10 25.30
C SER A 127 -2.56 -1.59 25.60
N VAL A 128 -3.18 -2.32 24.67
CA VAL A 128 -3.42 -3.76 24.75
C VAL A 128 -2.59 -4.44 23.67
N ASP A 129 -1.82 -5.46 24.04
CA ASP A 129 -0.92 -6.22 23.16
C ASP A 129 0.04 -5.35 22.34
N GLY A 130 0.44 -4.19 22.85
CA GLY A 130 1.29 -3.24 22.10
C GLY A 130 2.60 -3.85 21.58
N HIS A 131 3.14 -4.85 22.28
CA HIS A 131 4.35 -5.57 21.89
C HIS A 131 4.24 -6.27 20.53
N VAL A 132 3.06 -6.78 20.13
CA VAL A 132 2.90 -7.42 18.80
C VAL A 132 2.98 -6.41 17.66
N TYR A 133 2.76 -5.13 17.93
CA TYR A 133 2.86 -4.09 16.91
C TYR A 133 4.30 -3.58 16.74
N ILE A 134 5.22 -3.92 17.63
CA ILE A 134 6.62 -3.49 17.52
C ILE A 134 7.26 -4.21 16.34
N CYS A 135 7.66 -3.43 15.34
CA CYS A 135 8.31 -3.93 14.13
C CYS A 135 9.81 -4.09 14.32
N ARG A 136 10.48 -4.68 13.32
CA ARG A 136 11.95 -4.82 13.28
C ARG A 136 12.70 -3.49 13.43
N LYS A 137 12.09 -2.36 13.05
CA LYS A 137 12.65 -1.01 13.18
C LYS A 137 12.43 -0.38 14.58
N GLY A 138 11.93 -1.15 15.57
CA GLY A 138 11.86 -0.75 16.98
C GLY A 138 10.67 0.15 17.39
N TYR A 139 9.72 0.40 16.48
CA TYR A 139 8.52 1.20 16.76
C TYR A 139 7.23 0.41 16.47
N ALA A 140 6.10 0.86 17.04
CA ALA A 140 4.79 0.25 16.78
C ALA A 140 4.28 0.60 15.37
N ALA A 141 3.90 -0.41 14.59
CA ALA A 141 3.46 -0.24 13.21
C ALA A 141 2.31 -1.18 12.84
N ILE A 142 1.55 -0.81 11.81
CA ILE A 142 0.80 -1.76 10.99
C ILE A 142 1.72 -2.19 9.85
N ASN A 143 1.94 -3.50 9.69
CA ASN A 143 2.54 -4.01 8.46
C ASN A 143 1.45 -4.08 7.39
N CYS A 144 1.68 -3.37 6.29
CA CYS A 144 0.76 -3.28 5.16
C CYS A 144 1.40 -3.89 3.91
N GLN A 145 0.72 -4.85 3.30
CA GLN A 145 1.14 -5.40 2.01
C GLN A 145 0.41 -4.69 0.89
N VAL A 146 1.13 -4.37 -0.18
CA VAL A 146 0.63 -3.63 -1.34
C VAL A 146 1.02 -4.39 -2.60
N ILE A 147 0.05 -4.59 -3.50
CA ILE A 147 0.31 -5.01 -4.88
C ILE A 147 -0.05 -3.85 -5.78
N CYS A 148 0.82 -3.54 -6.75
CA CYS A 148 0.49 -2.58 -7.80
C CYS A 148 0.82 -3.09 -9.20
N ASP A 149 0.16 -2.51 -10.19
CA ASP A 149 0.40 -2.77 -11.60
C ASP A 149 1.53 -1.88 -12.17
N HIS A 150 1.81 -2.03 -13.47
CA HIS A 150 2.79 -1.24 -14.19
C HIS A 150 2.45 0.26 -14.29
N LYS A 151 1.19 0.66 -14.05
CA LYS A 151 0.72 2.05 -14.04
C LYS A 151 0.84 2.69 -12.66
N ALA A 152 1.44 1.99 -11.69
CA ALA A 152 1.51 2.41 -10.29
C ALA A 152 0.12 2.58 -9.65
N LEU A 153 -0.88 1.81 -10.09
CA LEU A 153 -2.17 1.69 -9.40
C LEU A 153 -2.09 0.56 -8.39
N ILE A 154 -2.49 0.82 -7.14
CA ILE A 154 -2.60 -0.18 -6.10
C ILE A 154 -3.77 -1.10 -6.45
N THR A 155 -3.51 -2.37 -6.75
CA THR A 155 -4.50 -3.35 -7.18
C THR A 155 -4.97 -4.24 -6.04
N ASP A 156 -4.14 -4.42 -5.00
CA ASP A 156 -4.53 -5.11 -3.77
C ASP A 156 -3.80 -4.47 -2.57
N ILE A 157 -4.44 -4.51 -1.41
CA ILE A 157 -3.86 -3.98 -0.18
C ILE A 157 -4.35 -4.77 1.04
N VAL A 158 -3.41 -5.17 1.89
CA VAL A 158 -3.69 -5.86 3.16
C VAL A 158 -3.12 -5.03 4.31
N ALA A 159 -3.97 -4.24 4.97
CA ALA A 159 -3.61 -3.39 6.10
C ALA A 159 -4.28 -3.89 7.40
N ARG A 160 -3.88 -5.06 7.90
CA ARG A 160 -4.50 -5.66 9.11
C ARG A 160 -3.53 -6.35 10.07
N TRP A 161 -2.25 -6.39 9.73
CA TRP A 161 -1.27 -7.17 10.45
C TRP A 161 -0.42 -6.27 11.37
N PRO A 162 -0.13 -6.71 12.60
CA PRO A 162 0.82 -6.03 13.47
C PRO A 162 2.22 -5.93 12.84
N GLY A 163 2.99 -4.91 13.21
CA GLY A 163 4.32 -4.62 12.66
C GLY A 163 5.38 -5.72 12.84
N SER A 164 5.18 -6.67 13.76
CA SER A 164 6.04 -7.86 13.92
C SER A 164 5.76 -8.98 12.91
N THR A 165 4.69 -8.87 12.12
CA THR A 165 4.28 -9.93 11.19
C THR A 165 5.18 -9.93 9.95
N HIS A 166 5.72 -11.09 9.57
CA HIS A 166 6.49 -11.24 8.34
C HIS A 166 5.62 -11.19 7.08
N ASP A 167 6.15 -10.61 6.02
CA ASP A 167 5.50 -10.45 4.72
C ASP A 167 5.05 -11.78 4.08
N SER A 168 5.87 -12.82 4.23
CA SER A 168 5.53 -14.18 3.79
C SER A 168 4.26 -14.73 4.45
N PHE A 169 4.07 -14.45 5.74
CA PHE A 169 2.87 -14.84 6.48
C PHE A 169 1.66 -14.01 6.03
N MET A 170 1.84 -12.71 5.82
CA MET A 170 0.78 -11.83 5.34
C MET A 170 0.26 -12.27 3.96
N PHE A 171 1.18 -12.55 3.02
CA PHE A 171 0.81 -13.03 1.69
C PHE A 171 0.06 -14.35 1.76
N THR A 172 0.55 -15.33 2.52
CA THR A 172 -0.10 -16.64 2.65
C THR A 172 -1.54 -16.51 3.19
N ASN A 173 -1.81 -15.51 4.03
CA ASN A 173 -3.12 -15.23 4.61
C ASN A 173 -3.87 -14.07 3.92
N SER A 174 -3.43 -13.65 2.74
CA SER A 174 -4.13 -12.67 1.89
C SER A 174 -5.12 -13.38 0.97
N SER A 175 -6.16 -12.67 0.52
CA SER A 175 -7.10 -13.22 -0.48
C SER A 175 -6.38 -13.60 -1.77
N VAL A 176 -5.48 -12.74 -2.25
CA VAL A 176 -4.66 -12.99 -3.44
C VAL A 176 -3.77 -14.23 -3.24
N GLY A 177 -3.11 -14.37 -2.09
CA GLY A 177 -2.24 -15.52 -1.83
C GLY A 177 -2.99 -16.84 -1.67
N GLN A 178 -4.23 -16.83 -1.17
CA GLN A 178 -5.11 -18.00 -1.13
C GLN A 178 -5.60 -18.36 -2.54
N GLU A 179 -5.99 -17.39 -3.35
CA GLU A 179 -6.45 -17.60 -4.72
C GLU A 179 -5.32 -18.09 -5.64
N ALA A 180 -4.11 -17.53 -5.50
CA ALA A 180 -2.94 -17.89 -6.30
C ALA A 180 -2.58 -19.38 -6.21
N GLN A 181 -2.87 -20.02 -5.08
CA GLN A 181 -2.63 -21.46 -4.88
C GLN A 181 -3.47 -22.31 -5.85
N ASN A 182 -4.64 -21.82 -6.27
CA ASN A 182 -5.55 -22.51 -7.19
C ASN A 182 -5.28 -22.17 -8.66
N LEU A 183 -4.64 -21.02 -8.93
CA LEU A 183 -4.41 -20.48 -10.29
C LEU A 183 -2.96 -20.63 -10.77
N GLN A 184 -2.24 -21.65 -10.27
CA GLN A 184 -0.81 -21.81 -10.52
C GLN A 184 -0.46 -21.75 -12.02
N GLY A 185 0.47 -20.87 -12.37
CA GLY A 185 1.00 -20.74 -13.74
C GLY A 185 0.15 -19.89 -14.70
N GLN A 186 -1.01 -19.38 -14.28
CA GLN A 186 -1.81 -18.45 -15.09
C GLN A 186 -1.24 -17.03 -15.05
N TRP A 187 -0.76 -16.62 -13.89
CA TRP A 187 -0.15 -15.33 -13.64
C TRP A 187 0.89 -15.41 -12.52
N ARG A 188 1.72 -14.37 -12.39
CA ARG A 188 2.76 -14.25 -11.36
C ARG A 188 2.81 -12.84 -10.77
N LEU A 189 3.30 -12.78 -9.54
CA LEU A 189 3.75 -11.55 -8.88
C LEU A 189 5.26 -11.56 -8.72
N LEU A 190 5.86 -10.37 -8.59
CA LEU A 190 7.28 -10.20 -8.25
C LEU A 190 7.41 -9.59 -6.84
N GLY A 191 8.01 -10.36 -5.91
CA GLY A 191 8.24 -9.99 -4.51
C GLY A 191 9.73 -9.95 -4.16
N ASP A 192 10.09 -9.39 -3.01
CA ASP A 192 11.47 -9.35 -2.50
C ASP A 192 11.90 -10.73 -1.96
N SER A 193 13.07 -10.77 -1.34
CA SER A 193 13.63 -11.93 -0.64
C SER A 193 12.83 -12.34 0.61
N GLY A 194 12.05 -11.43 1.21
CA GLY A 194 11.17 -11.68 2.36
C GLY A 194 9.92 -12.50 2.02
N TYR A 195 9.58 -12.60 0.73
CA TYR A 195 8.49 -13.45 0.23
C TYR A 195 8.93 -14.90 -0.06
N PRO A 196 8.00 -15.86 -0.01
CA PRO A 196 8.31 -17.24 -0.35
C PRO A 196 8.31 -17.43 -1.87
N LEU A 197 9.37 -18.03 -2.43
CA LEU A 197 9.41 -18.41 -3.84
C LEU A 197 8.31 -19.45 -4.16
N ARG A 198 7.45 -19.13 -5.14
CA ARG A 198 6.33 -19.97 -5.61
C ARG A 198 6.19 -19.88 -7.14
N PRO A 199 5.48 -20.81 -7.80
CA PRO A 199 5.23 -20.72 -9.26
C PRO A 199 4.53 -19.43 -9.70
N TYR A 200 3.79 -18.81 -8.78
CA TYR A 200 3.01 -17.58 -8.94
C TYR A 200 3.60 -16.36 -8.19
N LEU A 201 4.74 -16.51 -7.51
CA LEU A 201 5.43 -15.42 -6.82
C LEU A 201 6.95 -15.59 -6.94
N PHE A 202 7.56 -14.78 -7.79
CA PHE A 202 9.00 -14.82 -8.03
C PHE A 202 9.74 -13.83 -7.14
N THR A 203 10.79 -14.33 -6.51
CA THR A 203 11.75 -13.58 -5.71
C THR A 203 13.11 -13.58 -6.43
N PRO A 204 14.05 -12.69 -6.08
CA PRO A 204 15.38 -12.69 -6.69
C PRO A 204 16.12 -14.01 -6.44
N VAL A 205 17.08 -14.34 -7.32
CA VAL A 205 18.04 -15.42 -7.10
C VAL A 205 19.03 -14.96 -6.03
N ALA A 206 19.04 -15.62 -4.86
CA ALA A 206 19.89 -15.21 -3.74
C ALA A 206 21.40 -15.27 -4.07
N ASN A 207 21.84 -16.32 -4.76
CA ASN A 207 23.24 -16.53 -5.13
C ASN A 207 23.33 -16.78 -6.65
N PRO A 208 23.33 -15.73 -7.49
CA PRO A 208 23.42 -15.88 -8.94
C PRO A 208 24.80 -16.45 -9.34
N MET A 209 24.80 -17.54 -10.11
CA MET A 209 25.99 -18.29 -10.52
C MET A 209 26.37 -18.05 -11.99
N ASN A 210 25.52 -17.38 -12.76
CA ASN A 210 25.73 -17.14 -14.18
C ASN A 210 25.08 -15.81 -14.64
N ASN A 211 25.47 -15.34 -15.83
CA ASN A 211 24.99 -14.07 -16.37
C ASN A 211 23.46 -14.02 -16.55
N ARG A 212 22.79 -15.15 -16.83
CA ARG A 212 21.33 -15.17 -16.99
C ARG A 212 20.63 -14.88 -15.67
N GLU A 213 21.10 -15.49 -14.59
CA GLU A 213 20.59 -15.24 -13.23
C GLU A 213 20.86 -13.80 -12.79
N THR A 214 22.05 -13.25 -13.09
CA THR A 214 22.37 -11.84 -12.83
C THR A 214 21.45 -10.89 -13.62
N ASN A 215 21.26 -11.15 -14.92
CA ASN A 215 20.39 -10.33 -15.77
C ASN A 215 18.92 -10.43 -15.32
N PHE A 216 18.46 -11.61 -14.89
CA PHE A 216 17.14 -11.78 -14.30
C PHE A 216 16.98 -10.96 -13.03
N ASN A 217 17.95 -11.01 -12.12
CA ASN A 217 17.90 -10.22 -10.88
C ASN A 217 17.85 -8.73 -11.17
N GLU A 218 18.63 -8.22 -12.14
CA GLU A 218 18.59 -6.81 -12.51
C GLU A 218 17.22 -6.43 -13.08
N ALA A 219 16.66 -7.22 -14.00
CA ALA A 219 15.33 -6.96 -14.53
C ALA A 219 14.22 -7.05 -13.46
N HIS A 220 14.33 -8.01 -12.54
CA HIS A 220 13.42 -8.18 -11.39
C HIS A 220 13.48 -6.98 -10.44
N ARG A 221 14.68 -6.50 -10.11
CA ARG A 221 14.91 -5.29 -9.30
C ARG A 221 14.31 -4.05 -9.96
N VAL A 222 14.56 -3.84 -11.24
CA VAL A 222 14.00 -2.69 -11.99
C VAL A 222 12.47 -2.77 -12.05
N ALA A 223 11.89 -3.97 -12.23
CA ALA A 223 10.45 -4.17 -12.18
C ALA A 223 9.88 -3.85 -10.79
N ARG A 224 10.49 -4.36 -9.72
CA ARG A 224 10.10 -4.10 -8.33
C ARG A 224 10.15 -2.63 -7.94
N SER A 225 11.06 -1.84 -8.52
CA SER A 225 11.09 -0.39 -8.28
C SER A 225 9.74 0.31 -8.51
N ILE A 226 8.82 -0.30 -9.27
CA ILE A 226 7.46 0.21 -9.46
C ILE A 226 6.68 0.22 -8.15
N VAL A 227 6.72 -0.85 -7.35
CA VAL A 227 5.96 -0.92 -6.08
C VAL A 227 6.59 -0.06 -5.00
N GLU A 228 7.92 -0.05 -4.90
CA GLU A 228 8.67 0.81 -3.98
C GLU A 228 8.35 2.29 -4.23
N ARG A 229 8.43 2.73 -5.49
CA ARG A 229 8.04 4.10 -5.88
C ARG A 229 6.55 4.36 -5.65
N THR A 230 5.67 3.38 -5.88
CA THR A 230 4.22 3.54 -5.63
C THR A 230 3.95 3.79 -4.15
N ILE A 231 4.56 2.99 -3.26
CA ILE A 231 4.46 3.14 -1.81
C ILE A 231 5.04 4.49 -1.37
N GLY A 232 6.23 4.85 -1.82
CA GLY A 232 6.86 6.14 -1.50
C GLY A 232 5.97 7.32 -1.92
N ARG A 233 5.47 7.31 -3.16
CA ARG A 233 4.53 8.32 -3.68
C ARG A 233 3.22 8.36 -2.89
N TRP A 234 2.71 7.21 -2.46
CA TRP A 234 1.49 7.10 -1.66
C TRP A 234 1.67 7.71 -0.27
N LYS A 235 2.72 7.32 0.46
CA LYS A 235 3.08 7.89 1.77
C LYS A 235 3.35 9.40 1.68
N MET A 236 4.05 9.84 0.64
CA MET A 236 4.33 11.28 0.44
C MET A 236 3.08 12.09 0.14
N ARG A 237 2.16 11.53 -0.65
CA ARG A 237 0.87 12.18 -0.92
C ARG A 237 0.04 12.32 0.34
N PHE A 238 0.00 11.29 1.18
CA PHE A 238 -0.79 11.26 2.41
C PHE A 238 0.09 11.14 3.65
N ARG A 239 0.47 12.30 4.18
CA ARG A 239 1.48 12.39 5.24
C ARG A 239 1.19 11.60 6.53
N PRO A 240 -0.05 11.37 7.02
CA PRO A 240 -0.25 10.62 8.26
C PRO A 240 0.31 9.19 8.27
N ILE A 241 0.50 8.59 7.09
CA ILE A 241 1.07 7.24 6.96
C ILE A 241 2.58 7.26 6.65
N HIS A 242 3.18 8.45 6.54
CA HIS A 242 4.61 8.62 6.35
C HIS A 242 5.32 8.66 7.70
N GLN A 243 6.52 8.08 7.78
CA GLN A 243 7.26 7.98 9.04
C GLN A 243 7.60 9.35 9.68
N SER A 244 7.92 10.35 8.87
CA SER A 244 8.24 11.70 9.34
C SER A 244 7.06 12.48 9.93
N SER A 245 5.82 11.97 9.87
CA SER A 245 4.66 12.66 10.47
C SER A 245 4.39 12.28 11.92
N GLY A 246 5.20 11.39 12.53
CA GLY A 246 4.94 10.86 13.87
C GLY A 246 3.86 9.77 13.92
N GLY A 247 3.43 9.25 12.77
CA GLY A 247 2.50 8.12 12.65
C GLY A 247 1.04 8.43 12.94
N LEU A 248 0.20 7.39 12.83
CA LEU A 248 -1.22 7.46 13.11
C LEU A 248 -1.50 7.33 14.61
N LEU A 249 -1.97 8.42 15.22
CA LEU A 249 -2.26 8.48 16.66
C LEU A 249 -3.68 8.00 17.00
N PHE A 250 -4.04 6.84 16.46
CA PHE A 250 -5.37 6.23 16.63
C PHE A 250 -5.24 4.76 17.06
N ALA A 251 -6.36 4.17 17.47
CA ALA A 251 -6.44 2.72 17.67
C ALA A 251 -6.17 1.98 16.35
N PRO A 252 -5.54 0.78 16.38
CA PRO A 252 -5.15 0.02 15.19
C PRO A 252 -6.24 -0.10 14.12
N GLN A 253 -7.48 -0.40 14.51
CA GLN A 253 -8.59 -0.58 13.58
C GLN A 253 -8.88 0.70 12.77
N LYS A 254 -8.79 1.87 13.42
CA LYS A 254 -8.93 3.16 12.74
C LYS A 254 -7.72 3.44 11.84
N CYS A 255 -6.51 3.06 12.28
CA CYS A 255 -5.31 3.18 11.45
C CYS A 255 -5.47 2.38 10.15
N CYS A 256 -5.86 1.10 10.24
CA CYS A 256 -6.15 0.26 9.08
C CYS A 256 -7.14 0.91 8.12
N ALA A 257 -8.26 1.44 8.63
CA ALA A 257 -9.24 2.10 7.78
C ALA A 257 -8.70 3.37 7.08
N VAL A 258 -7.89 4.16 7.78
CA VAL A 258 -7.21 5.33 7.18
C VAL A 258 -6.24 4.90 6.08
N ILE A 259 -5.46 3.83 6.31
CA ILE A 259 -4.52 3.28 5.33
C ILE A 259 -5.27 2.94 4.04
N ILE A 260 -6.32 2.13 4.11
CA ILE A 260 -7.13 1.74 2.93
C ILE A 260 -7.73 2.95 2.21
N VAL A 261 -8.31 3.90 2.94
CA VAL A 261 -8.93 5.10 2.37
C VAL A 261 -7.90 6.01 1.69
N THR A 262 -6.67 6.08 2.20
CA THR A 262 -5.60 6.84 1.53
C THR A 262 -5.06 6.12 0.29
N ALA A 263 -5.02 4.79 0.27
CA ALA A 263 -4.67 4.01 -0.92
C ALA A 263 -5.70 4.21 -2.04
N MET A 264 -6.99 4.17 -1.71
CA MET A 264 -8.07 4.50 -2.64
C MET A 264 -7.89 5.90 -3.23
N GLN A 265 -7.64 6.91 -2.39
CA GLN A 265 -7.41 8.28 -2.86
C GLN A 265 -6.11 8.43 -3.66
N HIS A 266 -5.10 7.59 -3.41
CA HIS A 266 -3.89 7.54 -4.23
C HIS A 266 -4.22 7.11 -5.66
N ASN A 267 -4.96 6.02 -5.83
CA ASN A 267 -5.37 5.54 -7.15
C ASN A 267 -6.18 6.59 -7.90
N ILE A 268 -7.17 7.20 -7.23
CA ILE A 268 -7.95 8.31 -7.78
C ILE A 268 -7.02 9.44 -8.27
N ALA A 269 -6.03 9.82 -7.45
CA ALA A 269 -5.07 10.86 -7.81
C ALA A 269 -4.17 10.46 -8.99
N VAL A 270 -3.73 9.20 -9.09
CA VAL A 270 -2.93 8.68 -10.21
C VAL A 270 -3.75 8.70 -11.51
N GLN A 271 -4.99 8.19 -11.47
CA GLN A 271 -5.90 8.16 -12.62
C GLN A 271 -6.21 9.57 -13.15
N MET A 272 -6.43 10.53 -12.25
CA MET A 272 -6.64 11.94 -12.60
C MET A 272 -5.34 12.70 -12.91
N ARG A 273 -4.18 12.03 -12.90
CA ARG A 273 -2.86 12.63 -13.14
C ARG A 273 -2.57 13.83 -12.22
N VAL A 274 -3.01 13.76 -10.96
CA VAL A 274 -2.75 14.79 -9.95
C VAL A 274 -1.27 14.76 -9.59
N PRO A 275 -0.53 15.88 -9.75
CA PRO A 275 0.88 15.92 -9.45
C PRO A 275 1.14 15.63 -7.96
N LEU A 276 2.30 15.07 -7.66
CA LEU A 276 2.83 15.09 -6.30
C LEU A 276 3.38 16.48 -6.04
N LEU A 277 3.10 17.00 -4.86
CA LEU A 277 3.60 18.29 -4.42
C LEU A 277 4.76 18.02 -3.48
N ASN A 278 5.86 18.78 -3.62
CA ASN A 278 7.15 18.66 -2.89
C ASN A 278 8.18 17.74 -3.54
N ARG A 279 8.71 18.10 -4.72
CA ARG A 279 9.99 17.56 -5.21
C ARG A 279 11.21 18.38 -4.74
N GLU A 280 11.01 19.53 -4.10
CA GLU A 280 12.08 20.53 -3.89
C GLU A 280 12.67 20.57 -2.48
N ASP A 281 12.03 19.99 -1.46
CA ASP A 281 12.47 20.10 -0.05
C ASP A 281 12.68 18.77 0.69
N ASP A 282 12.24 17.65 0.12
CA ASP A 282 12.38 16.33 0.74
C ASP A 282 13.41 15.59 -0.12
N GLU A 283 14.70 15.64 0.28
CA GLU A 283 15.70 14.65 -0.18
C GLU A 283 15.02 13.28 -0.10
N GLU A 284 15.14 12.49 -1.17
CA GLU A 284 14.76 11.07 -1.13
C GLU A 284 15.54 10.46 0.02
N VAL A 285 14.95 10.44 1.22
CA VAL A 285 15.33 9.48 2.24
C VAL A 285 14.88 8.18 1.62
N GLU A 286 15.75 7.61 0.78
CA GLU A 286 15.81 6.18 0.59
C GLU A 286 15.64 5.65 2.01
N GLU A 287 14.48 5.04 2.29
CA GLU A 287 14.43 4.14 3.41
C GLU A 287 15.50 3.13 3.03
N GLU A 288 16.72 3.29 3.55
CA GLU A 288 17.64 2.19 3.72
C GLU A 288 16.85 1.22 4.58
N ASP A 289 16.05 0.38 3.92
CA ASP A 289 15.87 -0.98 4.36
C ASP A 289 17.29 -1.52 4.36
N VAL A 290 17.97 -1.31 5.49
CA VAL A 290 19.04 -2.19 5.91
C VAL A 290 18.35 -3.55 5.89
N GLU A 291 18.48 -4.25 4.77
CA GLU A 291 18.34 -5.67 4.71
C GLU A 291 19.45 -6.17 5.64
N ASP A 292 19.20 -6.12 6.94
CA ASP A 292 19.92 -6.99 7.86
C ASP A 292 19.67 -8.38 7.28
N GLU A 293 20.73 -9.02 6.80
CA GLU A 293 20.78 -10.44 6.43
C GLU A 293 20.48 -11.35 7.65
N ASP A 294 19.68 -10.90 8.61
CA ASP A 294 19.20 -11.68 9.74
C ASP A 294 18.00 -12.52 9.30
N GLY A 295 18.37 -13.52 8.53
CA GLY A 295 17.48 -14.54 8.02
C GLY A 295 18.22 -15.49 7.09
N MET A 296 19.36 -16.06 7.53
CA MET A 296 19.68 -17.42 7.11
C MET A 296 18.43 -18.28 7.41
N GLY A 297 17.56 -18.44 6.42
CA GLY A 297 16.50 -19.44 6.46
C GLY A 297 17.18 -20.76 6.83
N PRO A 298 16.62 -21.55 7.75
CA PRO A 298 17.32 -22.68 8.34
C PRO A 298 17.91 -23.55 7.24
N HIS A 299 19.25 -23.54 7.15
CA HIS A 299 19.99 -24.53 6.40
C HIS A 299 19.53 -25.90 6.90
N GLY A 300 18.74 -26.60 6.08
CA GLY A 300 18.32 -27.98 6.37
C GLY A 300 16.83 -28.25 6.46
N GLN A 301 15.91 -27.34 6.10
CA GLN A 301 14.52 -27.77 5.89
C GLN A 301 14.39 -28.51 4.55
N PRO A 302 13.70 -29.68 4.50
CA PRO A 302 13.45 -30.36 3.23
C PRO A 302 12.74 -29.38 2.30
N ARG A 303 13.29 -29.19 1.09
CA ARG A 303 12.73 -28.27 0.11
C ARG A 303 11.28 -28.68 -0.17
N ASN A 304 10.34 -27.93 0.42
CA ASN A 304 8.91 -28.16 0.26
C ASN A 304 8.59 -28.19 -1.25
N ALA A 305 7.73 -29.12 -1.69
CA ALA A 305 7.34 -29.29 -3.09
C ALA A 305 6.96 -27.95 -3.76
N GLN A 306 6.33 -27.03 -3.03
CA GLN A 306 5.99 -25.70 -3.52
C GLN A 306 7.22 -24.84 -3.86
N TYR A 307 8.27 -24.89 -3.03
CA TYR A 307 9.52 -24.18 -3.31
C TYR A 307 10.21 -24.76 -4.55
N MET A 308 10.28 -26.09 -4.66
CA MET A 308 10.87 -26.74 -5.84
C MET A 308 10.09 -26.42 -7.13
N ALA A 309 8.76 -26.34 -7.06
CA ALA A 309 7.94 -25.91 -8.17
C ALA A 309 8.22 -24.44 -8.55
N GLY A 310 8.32 -23.54 -7.57
CA GLY A 310 8.69 -22.15 -7.80
C GLY A 310 10.10 -21.99 -8.39
N PHE A 311 11.07 -22.74 -7.87
CA PHE A 311 12.43 -22.79 -8.38
C PHE A 311 12.46 -23.22 -9.85
N ARG A 312 11.79 -24.33 -10.20
CA ARG A 312 11.70 -24.80 -11.59
C ARG A 312 11.03 -23.78 -12.50
N ALA A 313 9.92 -23.19 -12.06
CA ALA A 313 9.20 -22.18 -12.84
C ALA A 313 10.06 -20.94 -13.11
N ARG A 314 10.78 -20.44 -12.09
CA ARG A 314 11.70 -19.32 -12.24
C ARG A 314 12.86 -19.68 -13.15
N GLN A 315 13.48 -20.86 -12.96
CA GLN A 315 14.61 -21.29 -13.80
C GLN A 315 14.21 -21.41 -15.27
N GLN A 316 13.03 -21.95 -15.57
CA GLN A 316 12.51 -22.02 -16.95
C GLN A 316 12.36 -20.63 -17.59
N VAL A 317 11.99 -19.62 -16.80
CA VAL A 317 11.94 -18.23 -17.29
C VAL A 317 13.35 -17.69 -17.51
N ILE A 318 14.26 -17.89 -16.57
CA ILE A 318 15.67 -17.46 -16.70
C ILE A 318 16.29 -18.08 -17.95
N ASP A 319 16.18 -19.39 -18.15
CA ASP A 319 16.81 -20.10 -19.26
C ASP A 319 16.25 -19.70 -20.64
N ARG A 320 15.00 -19.25 -20.69
CA ARG A 320 14.29 -18.95 -21.93
C ARG A 320 14.37 -17.47 -22.33
N PHE A 321 14.43 -16.56 -21.37
CA PHE A 321 14.28 -15.12 -21.60
C PHE A 321 15.52 -14.28 -21.26
N PHE A 322 16.53 -14.87 -20.60
CA PHE A 322 17.77 -14.20 -20.18
C PHE A 322 19.02 -14.96 -20.68
#